data_AF-A0A528CWY9-F1
#
_entry.id   AF-A0A528CWY9-F1
#
_cell.length_a   1.000
_cell.length_b   1.000
_cell.length_c   1.000
_cell.angle_alpha   90.00
_cell.angle_beta   90.00
_cell.angle_gamma   90.00
#
_symmetry.space_group_name_H-M   'P 1'
#
loop_
_entity.id
_entity.type
_entity.pdbx_description
1 polymer ?
#
loop_
_entity_poly.entity_id
_entity_poly.type
_entity_poly.pdbx_seq_one_letter_code
_entity_poly.pdbx_strand_id
1 'polypeptide(L)'
;FSAFKDGLIGAQAGTTPFYTAVYSVLDGNEQNPRIKLFETFGATVQALKTGDVDVVLTDGTAGKGYVEASNGGLKLIGGPLGTEDFGFIFPKGSDLVKPVNAAI
;
A
#
# COMPACT_ATOMS: atom_id res chain seq x y z
N PHE A 1 -2.10 -14.70 5.51
CA PHE A 1 -2.08 -14.86 4.05
C PHE A 1 -1.31 -16.10 3.59
N SER A 2 -0.28 -16.54 4.31
CA SER A 2 0.43 -17.81 4.05
C SER A 2 -0.47 -19.05 3.93
N ALA A 3 -1.55 -19.12 4.71
CA ALA A 3 -2.53 -20.20 4.64
C ALA A 3 -3.54 -20.06 3.48
N PHE A 4 -3.72 -18.86 2.91
CA PHE A 4 -4.65 -18.61 1.81
C PHE A 4 -3.87 -18.61 0.50
N LYS A 5 -3.69 -19.79 -0.10
CA LYS A 5 -2.72 -20.01 -1.18
C LYS A 5 -3.09 -19.35 -2.51
N ASP A 6 -4.38 -19.18 -2.76
CA ASP A 6 -4.89 -18.63 -4.03
C ASP A 6 -5.18 -17.11 -3.96
N GLY A 7 -5.03 -16.51 -2.78
CA GLY A 7 -5.37 -15.11 -2.57
C GLY A 7 -4.53 -14.15 -3.41
N LEU A 8 -5.19 -13.18 -4.03
CA LEU A 8 -4.59 -12.16 -4.89
C LEU A 8 -4.43 -10.83 -4.14
N ILE A 9 -3.29 -10.17 -4.35
CA ILE A 9 -2.96 -8.86 -3.78
C ILE A 9 -2.99 -7.82 -4.92
N GLY A 10 -3.81 -6.79 -4.79
CA GLY A 10 -3.74 -5.61 -5.66
C GLY A 10 -2.67 -4.65 -5.19
N ALA A 11 -1.79 -4.21 -6.09
CA ALA A 11 -0.72 -3.26 -5.78
C ALA A 11 -0.39 -2.34 -6.95
N GLN A 12 0.19 -1.18 -6.65
CA GLN A 12 0.79 -0.29 -7.65
C GLN A 12 2.31 -0.51 -7.66
N ALA A 13 2.89 -0.77 -8.84
CA ALA A 13 4.31 -1.03 -8.98
C ALA A 13 5.16 0.14 -8.45
N GLY A 14 6.29 -0.17 -7.82
CA GLY A 14 7.25 0.83 -7.31
C GLY A 14 6.81 1.58 -6.04
N THR A 15 5.71 1.16 -5.40
CA THR A 15 5.25 1.73 -4.12
C THR A 15 5.67 0.87 -2.94
N THR A 16 5.79 1.43 -1.73
CA THR A 16 6.09 0.63 -0.54
C THR A 16 5.10 -0.51 -0.29
N PRO A 17 3.77 -0.35 -0.48
CA PRO A 17 2.85 -1.46 -0.38
C PRO A 17 3.13 -2.62 -1.34
N PHE A 18 3.60 -2.34 -2.56
CA PHE A 18 4.06 -3.37 -3.49
C PHE A 18 5.26 -4.14 -2.92
N TYR A 19 6.30 -3.44 -2.46
CA TYR A 19 7.48 -4.08 -1.89
C TYR A 19 7.17 -4.84 -0.59
N THR A 20 6.24 -4.33 0.22
CA THR A 20 5.75 -5.04 1.41
C THR A 20 5.03 -6.33 1.02
N ALA A 21 4.19 -6.31 -0.01
CA ALA A 21 3.53 -7.51 -0.51
C ALA A 21 4.56 -8.57 -0.95
N VAL A 22 5.57 -8.15 -1.72
CA VAL A 22 6.62 -9.03 -2.23
C VAL A 22 7.45 -9.63 -1.09
N TYR A 23 8.06 -8.78 -0.27
CA TYR A 23 9.14 -9.18 0.63
C TYR A 23 8.68 -9.57 2.02
N SER A 24 7.51 -9.08 2.48
CA SER A 24 7.02 -9.32 3.84
C SER A 24 5.80 -10.25 3.90
N VAL A 25 5.03 -10.35 2.82
CA VAL A 25 3.78 -11.15 2.79
C VAL A 25 3.91 -12.41 1.93
N LEU A 26 4.61 -12.32 0.80
CA LEU A 26 4.79 -13.41 -0.16
C LEU A 26 6.20 -14.00 -0.07
N ASP A 27 6.81 -14.33 -1.20
CA ASP A 27 8.00 -15.18 -1.33
C ASP A 27 9.25 -14.41 -1.77
N GLY A 28 9.21 -13.08 -1.77
CA GLY A 28 10.31 -12.24 -2.23
C GLY A 28 10.46 -12.15 -3.75
N ASN A 29 9.52 -12.70 -4.53
CA ASN A 29 9.53 -12.61 -5.98
C ASN A 29 8.65 -11.44 -6.48
N GLU A 30 9.25 -10.40 -7.06
CA GLU A 30 8.53 -9.25 -7.63
C GLU A 30 7.61 -9.63 -8.81
N GLN A 31 7.80 -10.80 -9.42
CA GLN A 31 6.94 -11.34 -10.48
C GLN A 31 5.94 -12.37 -9.95
N ASN A 32 5.69 -12.42 -8.63
CA ASN A 32 4.75 -13.38 -8.06
C ASN A 32 3.36 -13.23 -8.72
N PRO A 33 2.78 -14.29 -9.32
CA PRO A 33 1.53 -14.20 -10.07
C PRO A 33 0.32 -13.83 -9.20
N ARG A 34 0.46 -13.90 -7.86
CA ARG A 34 -0.54 -13.47 -6.89
C ARG A 34 -0.60 -11.95 -6.72
N ILE A 35 0.39 -11.21 -7.22
CA ILE A 35 0.34 -9.75 -7.27
C ILE A 35 -0.29 -9.31 -8.59
N LYS A 36 -1.38 -8.56 -8.49
CA LYS A 36 -2.04 -7.90 -9.63
C LYS A 36 -1.67 -6.44 -9.61
N LEU A 37 -1.00 -5.99 -10.67
CA LEU A 37 -0.53 -4.62 -10.81
C LEU A 37 -1.63 -3.73 -11.38
N PHE A 38 -1.76 -2.54 -10.79
CA PHE A 38 -2.67 -1.51 -11.23
C PHE A 38 -1.94 -0.16 -11.27
N GLU A 39 -2.38 0.72 -12.16
CA GLU A 39 -1.75 2.04 -12.37
C GLU A 39 -1.92 2.99 -11.18
N THR A 40 -2.98 2.83 -10.39
CA THR A 40 -3.29 3.72 -9.26
C THR A 40 -3.82 2.94 -8.08
N PHE A 41 -3.66 3.49 -6.87
CA PHE A 41 -4.29 2.96 -5.68
C PHE A 41 -5.83 2.88 -5.81
N GLY A 42 -6.47 3.90 -6.39
CA GLY A 42 -7.92 3.88 -6.63
C GLY A 42 -8.37 2.68 -7.48
N ALA A 43 -7.59 2.30 -8.49
CA ALA A 43 -7.85 1.11 -9.30
C ALA A 43 -7.73 -0.19 -8.48
N THR A 44 -6.74 -0.29 -7.58
CA THR A 44 -6.63 -1.46 -6.67
C THR A 44 -7.86 -1.59 -5.77
N VAL A 45 -8.41 -0.48 -5.28
CA VAL A 45 -9.60 -0.49 -4.42
C VAL A 45 -10.85 -0.91 -5.21
N GLN A 46 -10.97 -0.51 -6.46
CA GLN A 46 -12.07 -0.98 -7.32
C GLN A 46 -11.96 -2.48 -7.59
N ALA A 47 -10.76 -2.98 -7.90
CA ALA A 47 -10.50 -4.40 -8.08
C ALA A 47 -10.86 -5.22 -6.82
N LEU A 48 -10.61 -4.68 -5.62
CA LEU A 48 -11.04 -5.30 -4.37
C LEU A 48 -12.57 -5.33 -4.23
N LYS A 49 -13.26 -4.26 -4.62
CA LYS A 49 -14.73 -4.18 -4.57
C LYS A 49 -15.40 -5.13 -5.56
N THR A 50 -14.79 -5.36 -6.72
CA THR A 50 -15.30 -6.27 -7.76
C THR A 50 -14.89 -7.73 -7.52
N GLY A 51 -13.95 -7.98 -6.61
CA GLY A 51 -13.46 -9.32 -6.30
C GLY A 51 -12.35 -9.82 -7.24
N ASP A 52 -11.75 -8.92 -8.03
CA ASP A 52 -10.59 -9.25 -8.88
C ASP A 52 -9.31 -9.48 -8.05
N VAL A 53 -9.29 -8.96 -6.82
CA VAL A 53 -8.26 -9.22 -5.80
C VAL A 53 -8.89 -9.40 -4.42
N ASP A 54 -8.20 -10.10 -3.52
CA ASP A 54 -8.70 -10.42 -2.18
C ASP A 54 -8.22 -9.44 -1.11
N VAL A 55 -7.12 -8.73 -1.38
CA VAL A 55 -6.57 -7.73 -0.48
C VAL A 55 -5.82 -6.65 -1.25
N VAL A 56 -5.79 -5.45 -0.67
CA VAL A 56 -4.94 -4.35 -1.12
C VAL A 56 -4.12 -3.91 0.08
N LEU A 57 -2.80 -3.80 -0.09
CA LEU A 57 -1.93 -3.17 0.90
C LEU A 57 -1.83 -1.67 0.59
N THR A 58 -1.89 -0.86 1.64
CA THR A 58 -1.85 0.60 1.54
C THR A 58 -1.38 1.18 2.87
N ASP A 59 -1.00 2.45 2.88
CA ASP A 59 -0.75 3.17 4.13
C ASP A 59 -2.04 3.33 4.94
N GLY A 60 -1.89 3.45 6.26
CA GLY A 60 -3.04 3.51 7.17
C GLY A 60 -3.95 4.70 6.94
N THR A 61 -3.43 5.83 6.46
CA THR A 61 -4.19 7.05 6.24
C THR A 61 -5.08 6.92 5.00
N ALA A 62 -4.51 6.52 3.87
CA ALA A 62 -5.24 6.31 2.63
C ALA A 62 -6.28 5.19 2.79
N GLY A 63 -5.90 4.06 3.40
CA GLY A 63 -6.80 2.95 3.66
C GLY A 63 -8.00 3.34 4.52
N LYS A 64 -7.79 4.12 5.58
CA LYS A 64 -8.87 4.61 6.44
C LYS A 64 -9.87 5.48 5.67
N GLY A 65 -9.40 6.40 4.83
CA GLY A 65 -10.25 7.26 4.02
C GLY A 65 -11.18 6.46 3.09
N TYR A 66 -10.67 5.42 2.43
CA TYR A 66 -11.51 4.56 1.58
C TYR A 66 -12.50 3.70 2.37
N VAL A 67 -12.14 3.24 3.58
CA VAL A 67 -13.05 2.49 4.45
C VAL A 67 -14.21 3.37 4.91
N GLU A 68 -13.93 4.59 5.37
CA GLU A 68 -14.97 5.56 5.77
C GLU A 68 -15.91 5.90 4.60
N ALA A 69 -15.35 6.09 3.40
CA ALA A 69 -16.13 6.36 2.19
C ALA A 69 -16.85 5.14 1.60
N SER A 70 -16.63 3.93 2.13
CA SER A 70 -17.18 2.69 1.56
C SER A 70 -18.59 2.34 2.02
N ASN A 71 -19.17 3.09 2.97
CA ASN A 71 -20.44 2.76 3.62
C ASN A 71 -20.48 1.31 4.15
N GLY A 72 -19.37 0.83 4.72
CA GLY A 72 -19.26 -0.52 5.28
C GLY A 72 -18.87 -1.61 4.28
N GLY A 73 -18.67 -1.27 3.00
CA GLY A 73 -18.23 -2.22 1.97
C GLY A 73 -16.76 -2.63 2.07
N LEU A 74 -15.92 -1.85 2.76
CA LEU A 74 -14.51 -2.13 2.99
C LEU A 74 -14.20 -2.12 4.49
N LYS A 75 -13.13 -2.82 4.87
CA LYS A 75 -12.58 -2.81 6.23
C LYS A 75 -11.06 -2.91 6.21
N LEU A 76 -10.42 -2.26 7.16
CA LEU A 76 -9.02 -2.55 7.49
C LEU A 76 -8.98 -3.81 8.35
N ILE A 77 -8.06 -4.72 8.04
CA ILE A 77 -7.87 -5.97 8.78
C ILE A 77 -6.41 -6.13 9.19
N GLY A 78 -6.19 -6.78 10.33
CA GLY A 78 -4.86 -6.95 10.89
C GLY A 78 -4.30 -5.66 11.51
N GLY A 79 -3.05 -5.76 11.97
CA GLY A 79 -2.26 -4.61 12.42
C GLY A 79 -1.33 -4.09 11.33
N PRO A 80 -0.63 -2.96 11.59
CA PRO A 80 0.36 -2.43 10.68
C PRO A 80 1.46 -3.47 10.39
N LEU A 81 1.83 -3.62 9.11
CA LEU A 81 2.94 -4.47 8.67
C LEU A 81 4.29 -3.73 8.70
N GLY A 82 4.25 -2.42 8.93
CA GLY A 82 5.38 -1.53 9.00
C GLY A 82 4.92 -0.14 9.43
N THR A 83 5.86 0.78 9.59
CA THR A 83 5.60 2.20 9.85
C THR A 83 6.33 2.99 8.79
N GLU A 84 5.65 3.97 8.21
CA GLU A 84 6.20 4.82 7.16
C GLU A 84 5.90 6.27 7.53
N ASP A 85 6.96 7.07 7.63
CA ASP A 85 6.84 8.52 7.78
C ASP A 85 6.85 9.17 6.40
N PHE A 86 5.92 10.10 6.17
CA PHE A 86 5.96 10.94 4.98
C PHE A 86 6.97 12.07 5.16
N GLY A 87 7.65 12.42 4.07
CA GLY A 87 8.66 13.47 4.08
C GLY A 87 8.75 14.20 2.75
N PHE A 88 9.29 15.41 2.81
CA PHE A 88 9.70 16.14 1.62
C PHE A 88 11.06 15.66 1.15
N ILE A 89 11.21 15.46 -0.15
CA ILE A 89 12.49 15.08 -0.75
C ILE A 89 13.30 16.32 -1.11
N PHE A 90 14.58 16.31 -0.74
CA PHE A 90 15.54 17.36 -1.06
C PHE A 90 16.79 16.78 -1.72
N PRO A 91 17.48 17.54 -2.58
CA PRO A 91 18.83 17.19 -3.02
C PRO A 91 19.77 16.96 -1.84
N LYS A 92 20.74 16.04 -2.01
CA LYS A 92 21.77 15.82 -0.99
C LYS A 92 22.51 17.13 -0.70
N GLY A 93 22.59 17.48 0.59
CA GLY A 93 23.22 18.73 1.04
C GLY A 93 22.36 19.98 0.91
N SER A 94 21.05 19.85 0.64
CA SER A 94 20.16 21.02 0.56
C SER A 94 20.02 21.75 1.89
N ASP A 95 20.22 23.06 1.87
CA ASP A 95 19.98 23.95 3.01
C ASP A 95 18.48 24.10 3.35
N LEU A 96 17.57 23.54 2.54
CA LEU A 96 16.13 23.61 2.75
C LEU A 96 15.61 22.59 3.78
N VAL A 97 16.39 21.56 4.11
CA VAL A 97 15.96 20.51 5.05
C VAL A 97 15.60 21.11 6.41
N LYS A 98 16.51 21.91 6.99
CA LYS A 98 16.31 22.54 8.31
C LYS A 98 15.11 23.50 8.35
N PRO A 99 14.99 24.50 7.46
CA PRO A 99 13.89 25.45 7.51
C PRO A 99 12.52 24.81 7.21
N VAL A 100 12.43 23.81 6.33
CA VAL A 100 11.15 23.11 6.08
C VAL A 100 10.75 22.28 7.31
N ASN A 101 11.69 21.54 7.91
CA ASN A 101 11.41 20.79 9.14
C ASN A 101 11.02 21.69 10.32
N ALA A 102 11.46 22.95 10.36
CA ALA A 102 11.08 23.90 11.41
C ALA A 102 9.65 24.47 11.24
N ALA A 103 9.05 24.30 10.06
CA ALA A 103 7.74 24.85 9.72
C ALA A 103 6.59 23.83 9.81
N ILE A 104 6.89 22.55 10.03
CA ILE A 104 5.95 21.44 10.19
C ILE A 104 6.00 20.90 11.62
#